data_AF-A0A852YL47-F1
#
_entry.id   AF-A0A852YL47-F1
#
_cell.length_a   1.000
_cell.length_b   1.000
_cell.length_c   1.000
_cell.angle_alpha   90.00
_cell.angle_beta   90.00
_cell.angle_gamma   90.00
#
_symmetry.space_group_name_H-M   'P 1'
#
loop_
_entity.id
_entity.type
_entity.pdbx_description
1 polymer ?
#
loop_
_entity_poly.entity_id
_entity_poly.type
_entity_poly.pdbx_seq_one_letter_code
_entity_poly.pdbx_strand_id
1 'polypeptide(L)'
;MSDSDKQVPPDDSDARDAEATESVPGDGVHDSVDADSSVPDSGDGLLSRLRVIEDQPLESRAAALTQIHDELRARLESSDSPHGA
;
A
#
# COMPACT_ATOMS: atom_id res chain seq x y z
N MET A 1 17.03 54.88 15.09
CA MET A 1 17.38 54.98 16.52
C MET A 1 16.08 54.97 17.29
N SER A 2 16.02 54.17 18.37
CA SER A 2 14.88 53.95 19.27
C SER A 2 13.75 53.07 18.71
N ASP A 3 13.26 52.04 19.38
CA ASP A 3 13.58 51.50 20.70
C ASP A 3 13.26 50.00 20.73
N SER A 4 13.99 49.28 21.57
CA SER A 4 13.72 47.89 21.90
C SER A 4 12.48 47.85 22.78
N ASP A 5 11.47 47.06 22.43
CA ASP A 5 10.64 46.45 23.47
C ASP A 5 10.49 44.95 23.21
N LYS A 6 11.22 44.23 24.04
CA LYS A 6 11.29 42.79 24.13
C LYS A 6 10.12 42.37 25.00
N GLN A 7 8.95 42.16 24.40
CA GLN A 7 7.83 41.55 25.12
C GLN A 7 7.68 40.08 24.70
N VAL A 8 8.11 39.24 25.63
CA VAL A 8 7.99 37.78 25.66
C VAL A 8 6.48 37.41 25.67
N PRO A 9 6.07 36.35 24.95
CA PRO A 9 4.66 36.01 24.69
C PRO A 9 3.89 35.58 25.94
N PRO A 10 2.55 35.80 26.01
CA PRO A 10 1.73 35.02 26.92
C PRO A 10 1.67 33.57 26.45
N ASP A 11 1.91 32.72 27.42
CA ASP A 11 1.97 31.27 27.41
C ASP A 11 0.56 30.70 27.22
N ASP A 12 0.18 30.27 26.01
CA ASP A 12 -1.04 29.49 25.77
C ASP A 12 -0.77 28.00 26.10
N SER A 13 -0.31 27.74 27.33
CA SER A 13 -0.21 26.39 27.90
C SER A 13 -1.40 26.09 28.82
N ASP A 14 -2.62 26.16 28.29
CA ASP A 14 -3.85 25.70 28.94
C ASP A 14 -4.84 25.40 27.80
N ALA A 15 -5.27 24.18 27.48
CA ALA A 15 -5.39 22.96 28.24
C ALA A 15 -5.14 21.75 27.30
N ARG A 16 -4.17 20.91 27.64
CA ARG A 16 -4.14 19.54 27.13
C ARG A 16 -5.15 18.75 27.96
N ASP A 17 -6.36 18.65 27.44
CA ASP A 17 -7.35 17.72 27.97
C ASP A 17 -6.78 16.31 27.87
N ALA A 18 -6.71 15.67 29.03
CA ALA A 18 -6.01 14.44 29.27
C ALA A 18 -6.99 13.27 29.09
N GLU A 19 -6.48 12.19 28.48
CA GLU A 19 -6.90 10.81 28.72
C GLU A 19 -8.32 10.40 28.29
N ALA A 20 -8.41 9.84 27.08
CA ALA A 20 -9.16 8.61 26.87
C ALA A 20 -8.31 7.67 26.02
N THR A 21 -7.30 7.08 26.65
CA THR A 21 -6.60 5.91 26.14
C THR A 21 -7.57 4.73 26.15
N GLU A 22 -8.38 4.61 25.10
CA GLU A 22 -9.12 3.38 24.86
C GLU A 22 -8.13 2.32 24.33
N SER A 23 -7.36 1.77 25.26
CA SER A 23 -6.76 0.45 25.09
C SER A 23 -7.90 -0.55 25.10
N VAL A 24 -8.35 -0.97 23.91
CA VAL A 24 -9.06 -2.24 23.79
C VAL A 24 -7.99 -3.31 23.57
N PRO A 25 -7.62 -4.12 24.58
CA PRO A 25 -6.96 -5.39 24.33
C PRO A 25 -8.02 -6.34 23.78
N GLY A 26 -8.28 -6.22 22.48
CA GLY A 26 -9.01 -7.22 21.72
C GLY A 26 -8.10 -8.42 21.49
N ASP A 27 -8.08 -9.27 22.50
CA ASP A 27 -7.87 -10.71 22.48
C ASP A 27 -7.47 -11.29 21.11
N GLY A 28 -6.24 -11.79 21.06
CA GLY A 28 -5.71 -12.49 19.91
C GLY A 28 -6.60 -13.66 19.54
N VAL A 29 -7.41 -13.48 18.51
CA VAL A 29 -7.90 -14.59 17.70
C VAL A 29 -6.80 -14.96 16.73
N HIS A 30 -5.94 -15.84 17.24
CA HIS A 30 -5.31 -16.95 16.53
C HIS A 30 -5.51 -16.95 15.01
N ASP A 31 -4.42 -16.66 14.30
CA ASP A 31 -3.83 -17.59 13.33
C ASP A 31 -4.80 -18.61 12.73
N SER A 32 -5.74 -18.14 11.91
CA SER A 32 -6.29 -19.00 10.87
C SER A 32 -5.24 -19.09 9.76
N VAL A 33 -4.26 -19.95 9.98
CA VAL A 33 -3.57 -20.67 8.90
C VAL A 33 -4.56 -21.62 8.24
N ASP A 34 -5.62 -21.08 7.67
CA ASP A 34 -6.47 -21.81 6.74
C ASP A 34 -5.80 -21.73 5.38
N ALA A 35 -5.10 -22.83 5.09
CA ALA A 35 -4.37 -23.10 3.89
C ALA A 35 -5.14 -22.75 2.61
N ASP A 36 -4.38 -22.22 1.65
CA ASP A 36 -4.68 -22.32 0.22
C ASP A 36 -5.87 -21.50 -0.32
N SER A 37 -5.97 -20.24 0.09
CA SER A 37 -6.54 -19.22 -0.80
C SER A 37 -5.43 -18.53 -1.57
N SER A 38 -4.74 -19.29 -2.43
CA SER A 38 -3.88 -18.73 -3.49
C SER A 38 -4.73 -18.06 -4.58
N VAL A 39 -5.62 -17.16 -4.21
CA VAL A 39 -5.93 -16.04 -5.08
C VAL A 39 -4.88 -15.01 -4.72
N PRO A 40 -3.75 -14.90 -5.46
CA PRO A 40 -2.86 -13.78 -5.22
C PRO A 40 -3.73 -12.55 -5.26
N ASP A 41 -3.71 -11.76 -4.18
CA ASP A 41 -4.18 -10.39 -4.25
C ASP A 41 -3.59 -9.83 -5.55
N SER A 42 -4.47 -9.54 -6.51
CA SER A 42 -4.04 -9.41 -7.90
C SER A 42 -3.10 -8.22 -8.09
N GLY A 43 -3.03 -7.32 -7.10
CA GLY A 43 -2.06 -6.24 -7.01
C GLY A 43 -0.72 -6.68 -6.42
N ASP A 44 -0.72 -7.28 -5.23
CA ASP A 44 0.53 -7.55 -4.49
C ASP A 44 1.45 -8.57 -5.18
N GLY A 45 0.86 -9.60 -5.81
CA GLY A 45 1.61 -10.60 -6.58
C GLY A 45 2.24 -10.02 -7.86
N LEU A 46 1.51 -9.14 -8.55
CA LEU A 46 2.01 -8.49 -9.77
C LEU A 46 3.13 -7.49 -9.45
N LEU A 47 2.97 -6.70 -8.39
CA LEU A 47 3.98 -5.74 -7.95
C LEU A 47 5.29 -6.42 -7.53
N SER A 48 5.21 -7.52 -6.80
CA SER A 48 6.40 -8.32 -6.46
C SER A 48 7.09 -8.87 -7.70
N ARG A 49 6.33 -9.40 -8.67
CA ARG A 49 6.88 -9.90 -9.94
C ARG A 49 7.53 -8.79 -10.77
N LEU A 50 6.94 -7.59 -10.79
CA LEU A 50 7.46 -6.44 -11.52
C LEU A 50 8.81 -5.97 -10.96
N ARG A 51 8.95 -5.88 -9.63
CA ARG A 51 10.23 -5.53 -8.98
C ARG A 51 11.38 -6.45 -9.40
N VAL A 52 11.13 -7.75 -9.42
CA VAL A 52 12.13 -8.75 -9.85
C VAL A 52 12.53 -8.55 -11.33
N ILE A 53 11.63 -8.05 -12.17
CA ILE A 53 11.92 -7.78 -13.59
C ILE A 53 12.70 -6.48 -13.75
N GLU A 54 12.37 -5.46 -13.00
CA GLU A 54 13.06 -4.16 -13.06
C GLU A 54 14.53 -4.26 -12.63
N ASP A 55 14.85 -5.19 -11.73
CA ASP A 55 16.22 -5.51 -11.32
C ASP A 55 17.05 -6.25 -12.39
N GLN A 56 16.44 -6.71 -13.49
CA GLN A 56 17.12 -7.41 -14.57
C GLN A 56 17.86 -6.45 -15.52
N PRO A 57 18.93 -6.90 -16.22
CA PRO A 57 19.55 -6.14 -17.30
C PRO A 57 18.56 -5.83 -18.43
N LEU A 58 18.83 -4.75 -19.18
CA LEU A 58 17.89 -4.16 -20.14
C LEU A 58 17.38 -5.17 -21.19
N GLU A 59 18.28 -5.97 -21.75
CA GLU A 59 17.92 -6.98 -22.76
C GLU A 59 16.90 -8.01 -22.22
N SER A 60 17.08 -8.47 -20.98
CA SER A 60 16.19 -9.45 -20.34
C SER A 60 14.87 -8.82 -19.87
N ARG A 61 14.94 -7.57 -19.39
CA ARG A 61 13.79 -6.82 -18.89
C ARG A 61 12.72 -6.62 -19.95
N ALA A 62 13.12 -6.24 -21.17
CA ALA A 62 12.17 -6.01 -22.26
C ALA A 62 11.38 -7.29 -22.60
N ALA A 63 12.05 -8.44 -22.67
CA ALA A 63 11.42 -9.72 -22.93
C ALA A 63 10.44 -10.12 -21.81
N ALA A 64 10.84 -9.96 -20.54
CA ALA A 64 10.02 -10.30 -19.39
C ALA A 64 8.78 -9.39 -19.25
N LEU A 65 8.92 -8.09 -19.51
CA LEU A 65 7.79 -7.15 -19.51
C LEU A 65 6.80 -7.45 -20.65
N THR A 66 7.30 -7.85 -21.82
CA THR A 66 6.44 -8.26 -22.95
C THR A 66 5.57 -9.45 -22.56
N GLN A 67 6.14 -10.46 -21.90
CA GLN A 67 5.39 -11.63 -21.43
C GLN A 67 4.27 -11.25 -20.45
N ILE A 68 4.56 -10.42 -19.45
CA ILE A 68 3.53 -9.96 -18.50
C ILE A 68 2.45 -9.15 -19.21
N HIS A 69 2.83 -8.29 -20.14
CA HIS A 69 1.88 -7.50 -20.90
C HIS A 69 0.91 -8.39 -21.71
N ASP A 70 1.43 -9.45 -22.35
CA ASP A 70 0.61 -10.39 -23.11
C ASP A 70 -0.31 -11.22 -22.20
N GLU A 71 0.17 -11.65 -21.03
CA GLU A 71 -0.64 -12.33 -20.00
C GLU A 71 -1.80 -11.44 -19.52
N LEU A 72 -1.52 -10.17 -19.23
CA LEU A 72 -2.52 -9.21 -18.77
C LEU A 72 -3.55 -8.89 -19.87
N ARG A 73 -3.09 -8.72 -21.11
CA ARG A 73 -3.98 -8.54 -22.27
C ARG A 73 -4.93 -9.72 -22.41
N ALA A 74 -4.42 -10.95 -22.41
CA ALA A 74 -5.24 -12.15 -22.55
C ALA A 74 -6.27 -12.28 -21.42
N ARG A 75 -5.89 -11.93 -20.18
CA ARG A 75 -6.81 -11.92 -19.04
C ARG A 75 -7.92 -10.88 -19.21
N LEU A 76 -7.58 -9.69 -19.70
CA LEU A 76 -8.56 -8.64 -19.97
C LEU A 76 -9.52 -9.04 -21.09
N GLU A 77 -9.02 -9.56 -22.22
CA GLU A 77 -9.84 -10.05 -23.34
C GLU A 77 -10.77 -11.21 -22.94
N SER A 78 -10.28 -12.08 -22.05
CA SER A 78 -11.11 -13.15 -21.45
C SER A 78 -12.19 -12.62 -20.51
N SER A 79 -11.97 -11.48 -19.86
CA SER A 79 -12.95 -10.86 -18.95
C SER A 79 -13.90 -9.87 -19.64
N ASP A 80 -13.46 -9.27 -20.75
CA ASP A 80 -14.19 -8.32 -21.59
C ASP A 80 -15.07 -9.03 -22.63
N SER A 81 -14.87 -10.34 -22.81
CA SER A 81 -15.82 -11.18 -23.54
C SER A 81 -17.17 -11.08 -22.84
N PRO A 82 -18.21 -10.52 -23.48
CA PRO A 82 -19.50 -10.32 -22.85
C PRO A 82 -20.00 -11.68 -22.35
N HIS A 83 -20.20 -11.79 -21.05
CA HIS A 83 -20.94 -12.90 -20.47
C HIS A 83 -22.29 -12.93 -21.21
N GLY A 84 -22.45 -13.86 -22.14
CA GLY A 84 -23.52 -13.80 -23.12
C GLY A 84 -24.90 -13.71 -22.49
N ALA A 85 -25.67 -12.70 -22.89
CA ALA A 85 -27.13 -12.68 -22.91
C ALA A 85 -27.61 -11.55 -23.84
#